data_AF-A0AB74ITP7-F1
#
_entry.id   AF-A0AB74ITP7-F1
#
_cell.length_a   1.000
_cell.length_b   1.000
_cell.length_c   1.000
_cell.angle_alpha   90.00
_cell.angle_beta   90.00
_cell.angle_gamma   90.00
#
_symmetry.space_group_name_H-M   'P 1'
#
loop_
_entity.id
_entity.type
_entity.pdbx_description
1 polymer ?
#
loop_
_entity_poly.entity_id
_entity_poly.type
_entity_poly.pdbx_seq_one_letter_code
_entity_poly.pdbx_strand_id
1 'polypeptide(L)'
;MTIPNTKWVGGYKVGQGGFGLASAWILVDTNTSKPIDQVVIKDTFEPVWNSTEDKGMYKYIYRELFKKGLDFGASLGHVPGKAPAKDRFFKEAYMHGVMTTTDPVEEFYTVPLWGYARKKTNMFEYNLWRLYMPLFDCRDLRSLVGVHKDANRRIPEPFLWYTLDCLMKAAILMEKNPRELLEAGNDDVIVVFDMKLENIFLASPDQSKSFPIYPRPYIADLGGACLTAPDDPLNTSNSLPFQYTKQWEAPEMWRPGTPPKGERQSEPILPTEALRGTCTNVWQIGRVLQQLMILEEDPMEIGFDSECTPAQMEAMTYESGKSVPYPDSYYSDDLRGFVRECLQFIPEARPTPDNIVSRIKILGPLYYKGMDIFGSDAWMQTKERQNAAKPKTTTPLAPSPAGVQQAREYTRAWSKKAKDRFLELAEFPDSDLLIQWASDRNGRLWRYTDPDRDIVDRHGNPIDDLEYRYCVNCAKNVDADMHFCPKPVPGFGGGPPRPKFAGGF
;
A
#
# COMPACT_ATOMS: atom_id res chain seq x y z
N MET A 1 -16.17 -18.19 -15.21
CA MET A 1 -16.00 -19.66 -15.15
C MET A 1 -15.76 -20.03 -13.70
N THR A 2 -16.62 -20.86 -13.13
CA THR A 2 -16.40 -21.52 -11.84
C THR A 2 -15.30 -22.57 -12.02
N ILE A 3 -14.30 -22.58 -11.14
CA ILE A 3 -13.30 -23.64 -11.13
C ILE A 3 -13.95 -24.83 -10.39
N PRO A 4 -14.06 -26.03 -11.00
CA PRO A 4 -14.64 -27.19 -10.32
C PRO A 4 -13.92 -27.49 -9.00
N ASN A 5 -14.66 -27.97 -7.99
CA ASN A 5 -14.13 -28.30 -6.65
C ASN A 5 -13.48 -27.12 -5.91
N THR A 6 -14.02 -25.90 -6.11
CA THR A 6 -13.56 -24.72 -5.38
C THR A 6 -14.72 -23.97 -4.75
N LYS A 7 -14.46 -23.34 -3.60
CA LYS A 7 -15.43 -22.51 -2.87
C LYS A 7 -14.76 -21.26 -2.33
N TRP A 8 -15.45 -20.12 -2.38
CA TRP A 8 -15.03 -18.93 -1.64
C TRP A 8 -15.47 -19.04 -0.19
N VAL A 9 -14.53 -18.91 0.73
CA VAL A 9 -14.78 -18.76 2.17
C VAL A 9 -14.25 -17.41 2.60
N GLY A 10 -15.00 -16.66 3.42
CA GLY A 10 -14.62 -15.27 3.65
C GLY A 10 -15.61 -14.45 4.44
N GLY A 11 -15.59 -13.14 4.18
CA GLY A 11 -16.28 -12.13 4.98
C GLY A 11 -15.49 -11.71 6.22
N TYR A 12 -14.19 -12.04 6.26
CA TYR A 12 -13.33 -11.65 7.37
C TYR A 12 -13.07 -10.15 7.30
N LYS A 13 -13.57 -9.39 8.28
CA LYS A 13 -13.30 -7.95 8.36
C LYS A 13 -11.79 -7.71 8.47
N VAL A 14 -11.23 -7.00 7.49
CA VAL A 14 -9.82 -6.57 7.48
C VAL A 14 -9.67 -5.06 7.64
N GLY A 15 -10.73 -4.28 7.42
CA GLY A 15 -10.74 -2.84 7.67
C GLY A 15 -12.16 -2.29 7.72
N GLN A 16 -12.35 -1.17 8.41
CA GLN A 16 -13.62 -0.42 8.41
C GLN A 16 -13.32 1.07 8.56
N GLY A 17 -14.02 1.89 7.78
CA GLY A 17 -13.99 3.35 7.88
C GLY A 17 -15.40 3.90 8.09
N GLY A 18 -15.52 5.24 8.09
CA GLY A 18 -16.80 5.93 8.28
C GLY A 18 -17.84 5.61 7.19
N PHE A 19 -17.38 5.33 5.97
CA PHE A 19 -18.25 5.13 4.80
C PHE A 19 -18.05 3.76 4.13
N GLY A 20 -17.37 2.80 4.76
CA GLY A 20 -17.11 1.52 4.10
C GLY A 20 -16.52 0.43 4.97
N LEU A 21 -16.51 -0.78 4.42
CA LEU A 21 -16.01 -2.00 5.04
C LEU A 21 -15.13 -2.76 4.04
N ALA A 22 -13.95 -3.20 4.48
CA ALA A 22 -13.10 -4.10 3.72
C ALA A 22 -13.16 -5.51 4.33
N SER A 23 -13.41 -6.51 3.49
CA SER A 23 -13.48 -7.92 3.88
C SER A 23 -12.58 -8.78 3.00
N ALA A 24 -11.86 -9.73 3.60
CA ALA A 24 -11.05 -10.70 2.90
C ALA A 24 -11.86 -11.97 2.60
N TRP A 25 -11.60 -12.52 1.42
CA TRP A 25 -12.20 -13.74 0.88
C TRP A 25 -11.10 -14.60 0.27
N ILE A 26 -11.22 -15.91 0.43
CA ILE A 26 -10.21 -16.89 0.03
C ILE A 26 -10.91 -17.99 -0.77
N LEU A 27 -10.39 -18.27 -1.95
CA LEU A 27 -10.80 -19.39 -2.76
C LEU A 27 -10.06 -20.62 -2.27
N VAL A 28 -10.78 -21.66 -1.90
CA VAL A 28 -10.19 -22.92 -1.41
C VAL A 28 -10.56 -24.07 -2.32
N ASP A 29 -9.66 -25.05 -2.41
CA ASP A 29 -9.95 -26.37 -2.96
C ASP A 29 -10.82 -27.14 -1.96
N THR A 30 -12.01 -27.59 -2.38
CA THR A 30 -12.97 -28.22 -1.46
C THR A 30 -12.58 -29.63 -1.03
N ASN A 31 -11.62 -30.26 -1.68
CA ASN A 31 -11.16 -31.61 -1.33
C ASN A 31 -10.00 -31.56 -0.33
N THR A 32 -9.19 -30.50 -0.36
CA THR A 32 -7.96 -30.38 0.44
C THR A 32 -7.98 -29.21 1.42
N SER A 33 -8.96 -28.31 1.34
CA SER A 33 -9.05 -27.07 2.11
C SER A 33 -7.84 -26.13 1.94
N LYS A 34 -7.06 -26.32 0.87
CA LYS A 34 -5.91 -25.48 0.54
C LYS A 34 -6.33 -24.17 -0.13
N PRO A 35 -5.71 -23.04 0.21
CA PRO A 35 -5.94 -21.78 -0.48
C PRO A 35 -5.43 -21.84 -1.92
N ILE A 36 -6.27 -21.37 -2.84
CA ILE A 36 -5.99 -21.28 -4.28
C ILE A 36 -5.74 -19.83 -4.69
N ASP A 37 -6.55 -18.91 -4.16
CA ASP A 37 -6.54 -17.49 -4.49
C ASP A 37 -7.20 -16.67 -3.37
N GLN A 38 -7.06 -15.35 -3.38
CA GLN A 38 -7.63 -14.48 -2.36
C GLN A 38 -8.00 -13.12 -2.94
N VAL A 39 -9.01 -12.47 -2.36
CA VAL A 39 -9.43 -11.12 -2.74
C VAL A 39 -9.91 -10.34 -1.52
N VAL A 40 -9.58 -9.05 -1.49
CA VAL A 40 -10.19 -8.06 -0.61
C VAL A 40 -11.33 -7.38 -1.36
N ILE A 41 -12.49 -7.35 -0.73
CA ILE A 41 -13.66 -6.62 -1.19
C ILE A 41 -13.84 -5.41 -0.28
N LYS A 42 -13.70 -4.21 -0.85
CA LYS A 42 -14.03 -2.95 -0.18
C LYS A 42 -15.40 -2.48 -0.68
N ASP A 43 -16.38 -2.55 0.21
CA ASP A 43 -17.72 -1.98 -0.01
C ASP A 43 -17.75 -0.56 0.54
N THR A 44 -18.00 0.41 -0.33
CA THR A 44 -18.04 1.84 -0.02
C THR A 44 -19.44 2.38 -0.27
N PHE A 45 -19.96 3.12 0.70
CA PHE A 45 -21.28 3.75 0.69
C PHE A 45 -21.10 5.25 0.45
N GLU A 46 -21.30 5.67 -0.80
CA GLU A 46 -21.18 7.06 -1.19
C GLU A 46 -22.58 7.70 -1.23
N PRO A 47 -22.81 8.86 -0.59
CA PRO A 47 -24.13 9.48 -0.64
C PRO A 47 -24.63 9.76 -2.06
N VAL A 48 -25.93 9.64 -2.32
CA VAL A 48 -26.51 9.81 -3.67
C VAL A 48 -26.36 11.20 -4.26
N TRP A 49 -26.08 12.22 -3.45
CA TRP A 49 -25.78 13.57 -3.93
C TRP A 49 -24.36 13.71 -4.51
N ASN A 50 -23.46 12.76 -4.23
CA ASN A 50 -22.22 12.67 -4.98
C ASN A 50 -22.54 12.22 -6.40
N SER A 51 -22.05 12.98 -7.36
CA SER A 51 -22.32 12.74 -8.77
C SER A 51 -21.68 11.42 -9.20
N THR A 52 -22.46 10.52 -9.80
CA THR A 52 -21.96 9.33 -10.50
C THR A 52 -21.68 9.60 -11.98
N GLU A 53 -21.67 10.88 -12.35
CA GLU A 53 -21.46 11.35 -13.71
C GLU A 53 -19.98 11.52 -14.02
N ASP A 54 -19.55 10.87 -15.10
CA ASP A 54 -18.22 10.93 -15.65
C ASP A 54 -17.98 12.26 -16.40
N LYS A 55 -17.44 13.25 -15.70
CA LYS A 55 -17.26 14.63 -16.20
C LYS A 55 -15.97 15.30 -15.71
N GLY A 56 -15.71 16.50 -16.23
CA GLY A 56 -14.52 17.29 -15.89
C GLY A 56 -13.23 16.53 -16.22
N MET A 57 -12.24 16.65 -15.35
CA MET A 57 -10.94 15.99 -15.51
C MET A 57 -11.02 14.44 -15.53
N TYR A 58 -12.11 13.85 -15.06
CA TYR A 58 -12.26 12.40 -14.97
C TYR A 58 -12.88 11.75 -16.22
N LYS A 59 -13.46 12.55 -17.13
CA LYS A 59 -14.36 12.13 -18.23
C LYS A 59 -13.87 10.98 -19.12
N TYR A 60 -12.55 10.81 -19.26
CA TYR A 60 -11.95 9.84 -20.17
C TYR A 60 -11.45 8.56 -19.49
N ILE A 61 -11.36 8.55 -18.16
CA ILE A 61 -10.76 7.46 -17.39
C ILE A 61 -11.57 6.17 -17.51
N TYR A 62 -12.91 6.22 -17.59
CA TYR A 62 -13.75 5.03 -17.72
C TYR A 62 -13.35 4.12 -18.89
N ARG A 63 -13.00 4.71 -20.04
CA ARG A 63 -12.62 3.94 -21.24
C ARG A 63 -11.37 3.12 -20.97
N GLU A 64 -10.42 3.68 -20.24
CA GLU A 64 -9.19 3.01 -19.84
C GLU A 64 -9.46 1.91 -18.83
N LEU A 65 -10.29 2.17 -17.80
CA LEU A 65 -10.71 1.14 -16.85
C LEU A 65 -11.38 -0.05 -17.57
N PHE A 66 -12.24 0.22 -18.56
CA PHE A 66 -12.85 -0.83 -19.37
C PHE A 66 -11.81 -1.60 -20.22
N LYS A 67 -10.89 -0.91 -20.90
CA LYS A 67 -9.80 -1.56 -21.66
C LYS A 67 -8.95 -2.47 -20.79
N LYS A 68 -8.68 -2.05 -19.54
CA LYS A 68 -7.96 -2.83 -18.53
C LYS A 68 -8.80 -3.99 -17.95
N GLY A 69 -10.08 -4.11 -18.32
CA GLY A 69 -10.98 -5.15 -17.84
C GLY A 69 -11.49 -4.94 -16.40
N LEU A 70 -11.46 -3.70 -15.90
CA LEU A 70 -11.77 -3.38 -14.51
C LEU A 70 -13.26 -3.11 -14.24
N ASP A 71 -14.09 -2.98 -15.29
CA ASP A 71 -15.54 -2.79 -15.13
C ASP A 71 -16.27 -4.12 -14.90
N PHE A 72 -16.78 -4.35 -13.69
CA PHE A 72 -17.62 -5.50 -13.33
C PHE A 72 -19.10 -5.14 -13.11
N GLY A 73 -19.55 -4.08 -13.77
CA GLY A 73 -20.89 -3.54 -13.64
C GLY A 73 -20.88 -2.20 -12.92
N ALA A 74 -20.15 -1.23 -13.45
CA ALA A 74 -20.09 0.15 -12.97
C ALA A 74 -21.46 0.86 -12.99
N SER A 75 -22.42 0.36 -13.78
CA SER A 75 -23.81 0.81 -13.76
C SER A 75 -24.78 -0.34 -13.59
N LEU A 76 -25.82 -0.13 -12.78
CA LEU A 76 -26.85 -1.11 -12.50
C LEU A 76 -27.61 -1.47 -13.78
N GLY A 77 -27.78 -2.77 -14.03
CA GLY A 77 -28.54 -3.29 -15.19
C GLY A 77 -27.80 -3.21 -16.53
N HIS A 78 -26.56 -2.73 -16.54
CA HIS A 78 -25.73 -2.68 -17.74
C HIS A 78 -24.67 -3.78 -17.70
N VAL A 79 -24.34 -4.32 -18.88
CA VAL A 79 -23.21 -5.24 -19.01
C VAL A 79 -21.88 -4.44 -18.93
N PRO A 80 -20.79 -5.08 -18.46
CA PRO A 80 -19.44 -4.51 -18.51
C PRO A 80 -19.13 -3.81 -19.85
N GLY A 81 -18.55 -2.61 -19.77
CA GLY A 81 -18.19 -1.76 -20.90
C GLY A 81 -19.32 -0.91 -21.46
N LYS A 82 -20.55 -1.05 -20.96
CA LYS A 82 -21.74 -0.35 -21.47
C LYS A 82 -22.36 0.63 -20.47
N ALA A 83 -21.68 0.93 -19.36
CA ALA A 83 -22.19 1.89 -18.39
C ALA A 83 -22.27 3.31 -19.00
N PRO A 84 -23.44 3.99 -18.91
CA PRO A 84 -23.60 5.35 -19.40
C PRO A 84 -22.83 6.35 -18.52
N ALA A 85 -22.42 7.48 -19.10
CA ALA A 85 -21.59 8.48 -18.41
C ALA A 85 -22.17 8.94 -17.07
N LYS A 86 -23.49 9.08 -16.97
CA LYS A 86 -24.21 9.50 -15.76
C LYS A 86 -24.13 8.52 -14.57
N ASP A 87 -23.76 7.25 -14.78
CA ASP A 87 -23.91 6.20 -13.77
C ASP A 87 -22.61 5.49 -13.39
N ARG A 88 -21.48 5.82 -14.02
CA ARG A 88 -20.27 4.98 -14.05
C ARG A 88 -19.07 5.52 -13.27
N PHE A 89 -19.17 6.77 -12.81
CA PHE A 89 -18.10 7.44 -12.10
C PHE A 89 -18.11 7.08 -10.61
N PHE A 90 -16.95 6.62 -10.14
CA PHE A 90 -16.62 6.49 -8.72
C PHE A 90 -15.14 6.87 -8.56
N LYS A 91 -14.88 7.96 -7.83
CA LYS A 91 -13.56 8.60 -7.77
C LYS A 91 -12.46 7.62 -7.35
N GLU A 92 -12.68 6.85 -6.29
CA GLU A 92 -11.69 5.91 -5.77
C GLU A 92 -11.33 4.83 -6.81
N ALA A 93 -12.32 4.23 -7.49
CA ALA A 93 -12.05 3.27 -8.57
C ALA A 93 -11.25 3.90 -9.71
N TYR A 94 -11.53 5.15 -10.06
CA TYR A 94 -10.82 5.87 -11.12
C TYR A 94 -9.36 6.11 -10.74
N MET A 95 -9.09 6.59 -9.52
CA MET A 95 -7.72 6.82 -9.04
C MET A 95 -6.92 5.52 -9.00
N HIS A 96 -7.46 4.45 -8.40
CA HIS A 96 -6.77 3.15 -8.42
C HIS A 96 -6.62 2.59 -9.85
N GLY A 97 -7.65 2.73 -10.70
CA GLY A 97 -7.62 2.24 -12.08
C GLY A 97 -6.61 2.97 -12.97
N VAL A 98 -6.38 4.26 -12.74
CA VAL A 98 -5.29 5.03 -13.39
C VAL A 98 -3.92 4.51 -12.96
N MET A 99 -3.75 4.20 -11.67
CA MET A 99 -2.48 3.71 -11.12
C MET A 99 -2.22 2.22 -11.38
N THR A 100 -3.24 1.46 -11.77
CA THR A 100 -3.15 0.02 -12.07
C THR A 100 -2.69 -0.20 -13.52
N THR A 101 -1.59 -0.90 -13.74
CA THR A 101 -1.12 -1.30 -15.09
C THR A 101 -1.42 -2.77 -15.37
N THR A 102 -1.81 -3.13 -16.58
CA THR A 102 -2.00 -4.54 -16.96
C THR A 102 -0.75 -5.17 -17.58
N ASP A 103 0.34 -4.40 -17.70
CA ASP A 103 1.62 -4.89 -18.19
C ASP A 103 2.35 -5.63 -17.05
N PRO A 104 2.69 -6.92 -17.20
CA PRO A 104 3.40 -7.68 -16.18
C PRO A 104 4.83 -7.18 -15.89
N VAL A 105 5.39 -6.33 -16.75
CA VAL A 105 6.75 -5.78 -16.62
C VAL A 105 6.73 -4.43 -15.90
N GLU A 106 5.65 -3.67 -16.01
CA GLU A 106 5.53 -2.38 -15.35
C GLU A 106 5.34 -2.55 -13.84
N GLU A 107 6.14 -1.83 -13.07
CA GLU A 107 5.97 -1.78 -11.62
C GLU A 107 4.95 -0.71 -11.23
N PHE A 108 4.13 -1.04 -10.24
CA PHE A 108 3.21 -0.10 -9.60
C PHE A 108 3.43 -0.16 -8.08
N TYR A 109 3.11 0.95 -7.42
CA TYR A 109 3.43 1.20 -6.01
C TYR A 109 2.20 1.69 -5.21
N THR A 110 1.02 1.52 -5.79
CA THR A 110 -0.27 1.72 -5.15
C THR A 110 -1.04 0.41 -5.16
N VAL A 111 -1.96 0.20 -4.21
CA VAL A 111 -2.83 -0.97 -4.22
C VAL A 111 -3.57 -1.05 -5.55
N PRO A 112 -3.41 -2.14 -6.31
CA PRO A 112 -4.02 -2.24 -7.62
C PRO A 112 -5.50 -2.57 -7.53
N LEU A 113 -6.25 -2.06 -8.50
CA LEU A 113 -7.65 -2.41 -8.69
C LEU A 113 -7.74 -3.65 -9.56
N TRP A 114 -8.42 -4.69 -9.10
CA TRP A 114 -8.76 -5.84 -9.93
C TRP A 114 -10.11 -5.66 -10.62
N GLY A 115 -10.97 -4.82 -10.06
CA GLY A 115 -12.13 -4.25 -10.74
C GLY A 115 -13.09 -3.59 -9.77
N TYR A 116 -14.16 -3.03 -10.31
CA TYR A 116 -15.17 -2.34 -9.53
C TYR A 116 -16.58 -2.54 -10.08
N ALA A 117 -17.58 -2.43 -9.21
CA ALA A 117 -18.98 -2.55 -9.58
C ALA A 117 -19.87 -1.67 -8.70
N ARG A 118 -21.00 -1.23 -9.25
CA ARG A 118 -22.09 -0.62 -8.49
C ARG A 118 -23.08 -1.72 -8.11
N LYS A 119 -23.51 -1.76 -6.85
CA LYS A 119 -24.46 -2.74 -6.34
C LYS A 119 -25.75 -2.07 -5.88
N LYS A 120 -26.85 -2.83 -5.94
CA LYS A 120 -28.12 -2.39 -5.35
C LYS A 120 -27.97 -2.37 -3.84
N THR A 121 -28.61 -1.40 -3.20
CA THR A 121 -28.64 -1.27 -1.74
C THR A 121 -30.04 -0.84 -1.32
N ASN A 122 -30.47 -1.31 -0.14
CA ASN A 122 -31.71 -0.86 0.48
C ASN A 122 -31.56 0.48 1.21
N MET A 123 -30.35 1.03 1.26
CA MET A 123 -30.08 2.37 1.81
C MET A 123 -30.21 3.39 0.68
N PHE A 124 -31.44 3.85 0.42
CA PHE A 124 -31.78 4.71 -0.72
C PHE A 124 -31.00 6.04 -0.79
N GLU A 125 -30.37 6.45 0.30
CA GLU A 125 -29.52 7.66 0.40
C GLU A 125 -28.07 7.42 -0.06
N TYR A 126 -27.71 6.18 -0.42
CA TYR A 126 -26.34 5.82 -0.78
C TYR A 126 -26.24 5.02 -2.09
N ASN A 127 -25.20 5.31 -2.85
CA ASN A 127 -24.62 4.45 -3.86
C ASN A 127 -23.69 3.44 -3.17
N LEU A 128 -23.92 2.14 -3.39
CA LEU A 128 -23.00 1.09 -2.97
C LEU A 128 -22.03 0.76 -4.10
N TRP A 129 -20.76 1.07 -3.88
CA TRP A 129 -19.65 0.71 -4.75
C TRP A 129 -18.86 -0.43 -4.14
N ARG A 130 -18.44 -1.37 -4.97
CA ARG A 130 -17.62 -2.51 -4.60
C ARG A 130 -16.32 -2.47 -5.36
N LEU A 131 -15.20 -2.46 -4.65
CA LEU A 131 -13.85 -2.57 -5.20
C LEU A 131 -13.28 -3.96 -4.89
N TYR A 132 -12.61 -4.55 -5.86
CA TYR A 132 -11.88 -5.81 -5.73
C TYR A 132 -10.38 -5.52 -5.78
N MET A 133 -9.65 -5.95 -4.75
CA MET A 133 -8.24 -5.59 -4.52
C MET A 133 -7.47 -6.79 -3.96
N PRO A 134 -6.13 -6.83 -4.05
CA PRO A 134 -5.33 -7.85 -3.40
C PRO A 134 -5.35 -7.73 -1.87
N LEU A 135 -5.16 -8.86 -1.19
CA LEU A 135 -4.88 -8.89 0.25
C LEU A 135 -3.38 -8.64 0.50
N PHE A 136 -3.11 -7.71 1.40
CA PHE A 136 -1.76 -7.41 1.91
C PHE A 136 -1.60 -8.05 3.29
N ASP A 137 -1.00 -9.23 3.31
CA ASP A 137 -0.88 -10.09 4.50
C ASP A 137 0.13 -9.59 5.53
N CYS A 138 1.00 -8.67 5.12
CA CYS A 138 1.98 -8.01 5.97
C CYS A 138 1.44 -6.75 6.67
N ARG A 139 0.12 -6.51 6.57
CA ARG A 139 -0.62 -5.39 7.19
C ARG A 139 -0.14 -4.02 6.68
N ASP A 140 -0.16 -3.02 7.55
CA ASP A 140 0.16 -1.61 7.25
C ASP A 140 1.41 -1.15 8.00
N LEU A 141 1.97 -0.01 7.60
CA LEU A 141 3.14 0.56 8.27
C LEU A 141 2.88 0.96 9.73
N ARG A 142 1.64 1.27 10.12
CA ARG A 142 1.31 1.58 11.53
C ARG A 142 1.50 0.34 12.39
N SER A 143 1.01 -0.80 11.91
CA SER A 143 1.20 -2.11 12.53
C SER A 143 2.67 -2.47 12.64
N LEU A 144 3.49 -2.14 11.62
CA LEU A 144 4.95 -2.33 11.63
C LEU A 144 5.61 -1.47 12.73
N VAL A 145 5.23 -0.20 12.85
CA VAL A 145 5.74 0.69 13.92
C VAL A 145 5.41 0.12 15.29
N GLY A 146 4.14 -0.26 15.52
CA GLY A 146 3.70 -0.81 16.80
C GLY A 146 4.53 -2.04 17.24
N VAL A 147 4.80 -2.98 16.32
CA VAL A 147 5.53 -4.21 16.68
C VAL A 147 7.03 -3.98 16.90
N HIS A 148 7.61 -3.02 16.18
CA HIS A 148 8.98 -2.59 16.40
C HIS A 148 9.11 -1.86 17.75
N LYS A 149 8.13 -1.02 18.09
CA LYS A 149 8.03 -0.33 19.38
C LYS A 149 7.91 -1.33 20.53
N ASP A 150 7.01 -2.30 20.43
CA ASP A 150 6.80 -3.37 21.43
C ASP A 150 8.05 -4.24 21.62
N ALA A 151 8.75 -4.55 20.54
CA ALA A 151 10.00 -5.31 20.59
C ALA A 151 11.18 -4.48 21.12
N ASN A 152 11.02 -3.16 21.30
CA ASN A 152 12.11 -2.22 21.54
C ASN A 152 13.23 -2.34 20.48
N ARG A 153 12.84 -2.49 19.21
CA ARG A 153 13.75 -2.66 18.08
C ARG A 153 13.47 -1.62 17.01
N ARG A 154 14.54 -0.99 16.50
CA ARG A 154 14.44 -0.04 15.38
C ARG A 154 14.04 -0.74 14.09
N ILE A 155 13.41 0.01 13.19
CA ILE A 155 13.20 -0.43 11.82
C ILE A 155 14.56 -0.39 11.11
N PRO A 156 14.98 -1.46 10.41
CA PRO A 156 16.24 -1.50 9.70
C PRO A 156 16.37 -0.37 8.67
N GLU A 157 17.51 0.32 8.67
CA GLU A 157 17.77 1.39 7.70
C GLU A 157 17.60 0.95 6.23
N PRO A 158 18.08 -0.24 5.80
CA PRO A 158 17.83 -0.71 4.43
C PRO A 158 16.34 -0.77 4.05
N PHE A 159 15.46 -1.08 5.01
CA PHE A 159 14.01 -1.08 4.79
C PHE A 159 13.44 0.32 4.61
N LEU A 160 13.98 1.32 5.33
CA LEU A 160 13.57 2.71 5.18
C LEU A 160 13.96 3.27 3.80
N TRP A 161 15.16 2.95 3.31
CA TRP A 161 15.55 3.30 1.95
C TRP A 161 14.65 2.64 0.90
N TYR A 162 14.33 1.36 1.08
CA TYR A 162 13.40 0.65 0.19
C TYR A 162 12.00 1.29 0.21
N THR A 163 11.54 1.68 1.39
CA THR A 163 10.24 2.37 1.56
C THR A 163 10.23 3.72 0.85
N LEU A 164 11.27 4.53 1.05
CA LEU A 164 11.42 5.81 0.38
C LEU A 164 11.45 5.66 -1.15
N ASP A 165 12.23 4.71 -1.68
CA ASP A 165 12.30 4.42 -3.12
C ASP A 165 10.93 4.03 -3.69
N CYS A 166 10.20 3.12 -3.03
CA CYS A 166 8.88 2.68 -3.47
C CYS A 166 7.85 3.81 -3.47
N LEU A 167 7.79 4.60 -2.40
CA LEU A 167 6.82 5.70 -2.29
C LEU A 167 7.15 6.85 -3.26
N MET A 168 8.42 7.15 -3.49
CA MET A 168 8.83 8.15 -4.48
C MET A 168 8.53 7.69 -5.90
N LYS A 169 8.76 6.42 -6.24
CA LYS A 169 8.31 5.87 -7.52
C LYS A 169 6.79 5.90 -7.66
N ALA A 170 6.03 5.71 -6.59
CA ALA A 170 4.58 5.91 -6.61
C ALA A 170 4.22 7.36 -6.98
N ALA A 171 4.91 8.34 -6.39
CA ALA A 171 4.71 9.76 -6.70
C ALA A 171 5.05 10.09 -8.17
N ILE A 172 6.12 9.52 -8.73
CA ILE A 172 6.44 9.62 -10.16
C ILE A 172 5.27 9.10 -11.01
N LEU A 173 4.71 7.94 -10.67
CA LEU A 173 3.58 7.38 -11.41
C LEU A 173 2.30 8.21 -11.26
N MET A 174 2.11 8.91 -10.13
CA MET A 174 0.98 9.82 -9.91
C MET A 174 1.06 11.09 -10.76
N GLU A 175 2.24 11.46 -11.26
CA GLU A 175 2.43 12.48 -12.28
C GLU A 175 2.29 11.88 -13.68
N LYS A 176 2.99 10.78 -13.93
CA LYS A 176 3.13 10.18 -15.27
C LYS A 176 1.79 9.63 -15.78
N ASN A 177 1.13 8.79 -15.00
CA ASN A 177 -0.04 8.04 -15.46
C ASN A 177 -1.22 8.95 -15.90
N PRO A 178 -1.66 9.96 -15.14
CA PRO A 178 -2.73 10.84 -15.60
C PRO A 178 -2.34 11.60 -16.88
N ARG A 179 -1.10 12.09 -17.00
CA ARG A 179 -0.61 12.82 -18.18
C ARG A 179 -0.62 11.97 -19.45
N GLU A 180 -0.25 10.69 -19.33
CA GLU A 180 -0.24 9.76 -20.47
C GLU A 180 -1.64 9.27 -20.87
N LEU A 181 -2.56 9.11 -19.91
CA LEU A 181 -3.90 8.57 -20.18
C LEU A 181 -4.88 9.58 -20.78
N LEU A 182 -4.68 10.88 -20.55
CA LEU A 182 -5.70 11.91 -20.84
C LEU A 182 -5.50 12.66 -22.17
N GLU A 183 -4.57 12.21 -23.04
CA GLU A 183 -4.23 12.79 -24.37
C GLU A 183 -4.24 14.35 -24.42
N ALA A 184 -3.04 14.92 -24.21
CA ALA A 184 -2.57 16.28 -24.58
C ALA A 184 -2.66 17.42 -23.54
N GLY A 185 -1.52 17.68 -22.89
CA GLY A 185 -1.04 19.05 -22.63
C GLY A 185 -1.07 19.57 -21.19
N ASN A 186 -1.76 18.90 -20.28
CA ASN A 186 -1.91 19.38 -18.92
C ASN A 186 -0.91 18.72 -17.97
N ASP A 187 -0.40 19.49 -17.02
CA ASP A 187 0.47 19.03 -15.93
C ASP A 187 -0.36 18.32 -14.83
N ASP A 188 -1.32 17.49 -15.23
CA ASP A 188 -2.22 16.77 -14.35
C ASP A 188 -1.43 15.86 -13.39
N VAL A 189 -1.88 15.82 -12.13
CA VAL A 189 -1.28 15.02 -11.06
C VAL A 189 -2.35 14.48 -10.12
N ILE A 190 -2.15 13.24 -9.65
CA ILE A 190 -2.92 12.68 -8.54
C ILE A 190 -2.28 13.11 -7.22
N VAL A 191 -3.03 13.84 -6.39
CA VAL A 191 -2.62 14.21 -5.03
C VAL A 191 -3.41 13.40 -4.02
N VAL A 192 -2.73 12.71 -3.11
CA VAL A 192 -3.35 11.72 -2.20
C VAL A 192 -4.06 12.38 -1.01
N PHE A 193 -3.47 13.45 -0.46
CA PHE A 193 -3.93 14.21 0.71
C PHE A 193 -4.03 13.47 2.05
N ASP A 194 -4.16 12.14 2.05
CA ASP A 194 -4.21 11.34 3.28
C ASP A 194 -3.14 10.23 3.30
N MET A 195 -1.92 10.53 2.84
CA MET A 195 -0.82 9.57 2.94
C MET A 195 -0.27 9.53 4.38
N LYS A 196 -0.50 8.40 5.05
CA LYS A 196 -0.14 8.10 6.44
C LYS A 196 0.18 6.62 6.61
N LEU A 197 0.68 6.23 7.78
CA LEU A 197 1.12 4.86 8.04
C LEU A 197 0.02 3.81 7.80
N GLU A 198 -1.22 4.10 8.17
CA GLU A 198 -2.38 3.20 8.01
C GLU A 198 -2.78 3.00 6.55
N ASN A 199 -2.45 3.98 5.70
CA ASN A 199 -2.80 3.98 4.28
C ASN A 199 -1.64 3.49 3.41
N ILE A 200 -0.62 2.85 4.00
CA ILE A 200 0.46 2.18 3.29
C ILE A 200 0.51 0.72 3.71
N PHE A 201 0.08 -0.15 2.80
CA PHE A 201 0.03 -1.59 3.01
C PHE A 201 1.34 -2.26 2.58
N LEU A 202 1.66 -3.35 3.23
CA LEU A 202 2.87 -4.12 3.04
C LEU A 202 2.53 -5.41 2.29
N ALA A 203 3.13 -5.62 1.12
CA ALA A 203 3.04 -6.85 0.37
C ALA A 203 4.01 -7.88 0.93
N SER A 204 3.78 -9.14 0.64
CA SER A 204 4.73 -10.20 0.94
C SER A 204 6.09 -9.98 0.25
N PRO A 205 7.21 -10.38 0.88
CA PRO A 205 8.53 -10.39 0.24
C PRO A 205 8.56 -11.18 -1.08
N ASP A 206 9.29 -10.69 -2.07
CA ASP A 206 9.34 -11.24 -3.44
C ASP A 206 10.78 -11.44 -3.92
N GLN A 207 11.16 -12.70 -4.17
CA GLN A 207 12.51 -13.11 -4.60
C GLN A 207 12.94 -12.55 -5.97
N SER A 208 11.98 -12.09 -6.76
CA SER A 208 12.20 -11.55 -8.11
C SER A 208 12.46 -10.05 -8.14
N LYS A 209 12.33 -9.36 -7.00
CA LYS A 209 12.40 -7.90 -6.88
C LYS A 209 13.59 -7.45 -6.05
N SER A 210 13.88 -6.14 -6.09
CA SER A 210 14.83 -5.53 -5.15
C SER A 210 14.31 -5.64 -3.72
N PHE A 211 15.24 -5.78 -2.78
CA PHE A 211 14.98 -6.05 -1.37
C PHE A 211 14.10 -7.29 -1.15
N PRO A 212 14.55 -8.48 -1.60
CA PRO A 212 13.69 -9.64 -1.80
C PRO A 212 13.12 -10.24 -0.52
N ILE A 213 13.71 -9.92 0.64
CA ILE A 213 13.23 -10.38 1.95
C ILE A 213 12.36 -9.36 2.69
N TYR A 214 12.28 -8.12 2.20
CA TYR A 214 11.45 -7.10 2.81
C TYR A 214 10.09 -7.03 2.14
N PRO A 215 9.03 -6.72 2.90
CA PRO A 215 7.73 -6.44 2.32
C PRO A 215 7.78 -5.17 1.48
N ARG A 216 7.16 -5.17 0.32
CA ARG A 216 7.06 -3.96 -0.50
C ARG A 216 5.91 -3.06 0.01
N PRO A 217 6.12 -1.76 0.23
CA PRO A 217 5.05 -0.84 0.61
C PRO A 217 4.23 -0.37 -0.61
N TYR A 218 2.93 -0.23 -0.40
CA TYR A 218 1.93 0.18 -1.40
C TYR A 218 0.95 1.20 -0.81
N ILE A 219 0.75 2.32 -1.49
CA ILE A 219 -0.25 3.33 -1.08
C ILE A 219 -1.66 2.79 -1.35
N ALA A 220 -2.54 2.79 -0.35
CA ALA A 220 -3.78 2.00 -0.36
C ALA A 220 -5.09 2.79 -0.43
N ASP A 221 -5.19 3.96 0.22
CA ASP A 221 -6.45 4.71 0.27
C ASP A 221 -6.39 5.92 -0.67
N LEU A 222 -6.90 5.73 -1.90
CA LEU A 222 -7.05 6.81 -2.88
C LEU A 222 -8.47 7.39 -2.92
N GLY A 223 -9.31 7.10 -1.92
CA GLY A 223 -10.66 7.66 -1.83
C GLY A 223 -10.66 9.18 -1.55
N GLY A 224 -9.69 9.63 -0.76
CA GLY A 224 -9.44 11.05 -0.46
C GLY A 224 -8.71 11.80 -1.58
N ALA A 225 -8.08 11.08 -2.51
CA ALA A 225 -7.23 11.66 -3.54
C ALA A 225 -8.04 12.48 -4.57
N CYS A 226 -7.35 13.39 -5.25
CA CYS A 226 -7.89 14.17 -6.36
C CYS A 226 -6.91 14.21 -7.52
N LEU A 227 -7.45 14.21 -8.74
CA LEU A 227 -6.76 14.72 -9.91
C LEU A 227 -6.83 16.25 -9.88
N THR A 228 -5.72 16.93 -10.17
CA THR A 228 -5.64 18.40 -10.29
C THR A 228 -4.49 18.80 -11.21
N ALA A 229 -4.42 20.08 -11.56
CA ALA A 229 -3.39 20.68 -12.41
C ALA A 229 -3.04 22.10 -11.89
N PRO A 230 -1.92 22.71 -12.33
CA PRO A 230 -1.55 24.07 -11.93
C PRO A 230 -2.61 25.14 -12.26
N ASP A 231 -3.38 24.95 -13.33
CA ASP A 231 -4.44 25.86 -13.78
C ASP A 231 -5.85 25.44 -13.34
N ASP A 232 -5.98 24.37 -12.53
CA ASP A 232 -7.26 23.91 -12.00
C ASP A 232 -7.90 25.03 -11.14
N PRO A 233 -9.10 25.53 -11.52
CA PRO A 233 -9.78 26.57 -10.76
C PRO A 233 -10.03 26.19 -9.30
N LEU A 234 -10.23 24.90 -9.00
CA LEU A 234 -10.42 24.45 -7.62
C LEU A 234 -9.10 24.48 -6.83
N ASN A 235 -7.96 24.27 -7.47
CA ASN A 235 -6.66 24.31 -6.80
C ASN A 235 -6.22 25.76 -6.57
N THR A 236 -6.27 26.57 -7.62
CA THR A 236 -5.91 28.00 -7.60
C THR A 236 -6.79 28.82 -6.68
N SER A 237 -8.06 28.44 -6.48
CA SER A 237 -8.97 29.07 -5.51
C SER A 237 -8.98 28.39 -4.14
N ASN A 238 -8.04 27.48 -3.86
CA ASN A 238 -7.93 26.78 -2.57
C ASN A 238 -9.22 26.03 -2.16
N SER A 239 -9.98 25.56 -3.14
CA SER A 239 -11.30 24.94 -3.02
C SER A 239 -11.33 23.45 -3.38
N LEU A 240 -10.17 22.82 -3.58
CA LEU A 240 -10.08 21.37 -3.83
C LEU A 240 -10.76 20.57 -2.71
N PRO A 241 -11.67 19.63 -3.05
CA PRO A 241 -12.34 18.79 -2.07
C PRO A 241 -11.49 17.56 -1.75
N PHE A 242 -10.79 17.57 -0.63
CA PHE A 242 -9.97 16.44 -0.18
C PHE A 242 -10.32 16.02 1.25
N GLN A 243 -10.02 14.75 1.56
CA GLN A 243 -10.03 14.22 2.91
C GLN A 243 -8.59 14.08 3.39
N TYR A 244 -8.36 14.32 4.67
CA TYR A 244 -7.04 14.26 5.27
C TYR A 244 -7.16 13.88 6.75
N THR A 245 -6.06 13.39 7.31
CA THR A 245 -5.89 13.19 8.74
C THR A 245 -5.12 14.36 9.31
N LYS A 246 -5.63 14.94 10.41
CA LYS A 246 -4.95 16.04 11.10
C LYS A 246 -3.50 15.65 11.41
N GLN A 247 -2.57 16.62 11.34
CA GLN A 247 -1.14 16.50 11.61
C GLN A 247 -0.31 15.78 10.52
N TRP A 248 -0.97 15.19 9.52
CA TRP A 248 -0.35 14.66 8.31
C TRP A 248 -0.35 15.68 7.16
N GLU A 249 -0.97 16.85 7.36
CA GLU A 249 -1.11 17.84 6.31
C GLU A 249 0.25 18.45 5.94
N ALA A 250 0.41 18.73 4.65
CA ALA A 250 1.44 19.63 4.18
C ALA A 250 1.04 21.09 4.47
N PRO A 251 2.00 22.02 4.65
CA PRO A 251 1.73 23.44 4.86
C PRO A 251 0.69 24.03 3.89
N GLU A 252 0.79 23.70 2.60
CA GLU A 252 -0.10 24.19 1.54
C GLU A 252 -1.51 23.58 1.58
N MET A 253 -1.73 22.50 2.34
CA MET A 253 -3.06 21.93 2.56
C MET A 253 -3.87 22.71 3.59
N TRP A 254 -3.19 23.51 4.42
CA TRP A 254 -3.83 24.20 5.52
C TRP A 254 -4.70 25.35 5.02
N ARG A 255 -5.85 25.52 5.69
CA ARG A 255 -6.83 26.58 5.40
C ARG A 255 -6.91 27.52 6.59
N PRO A 256 -7.05 28.84 6.38
CA PRO A 256 -7.75 29.68 7.33
C PRO A 256 -9.11 29.04 7.64
N GLY A 257 -9.33 28.63 8.87
CA GLY A 257 -10.68 28.34 9.33
C GLY A 257 -11.43 29.64 9.54
N THR A 258 -12.73 29.66 9.25
CA THR A 258 -13.63 30.58 9.98
C THR A 258 -13.49 30.18 11.45
N PRO A 259 -12.93 31.04 12.32
CA PRO A 259 -12.69 30.68 13.70
C PRO A 259 -14.01 30.28 14.38
N PRO A 260 -13.98 29.38 15.38
CA PRO A 260 -15.07 29.27 16.34
C PRO A 260 -15.45 30.67 16.84
N LYS A 261 -16.75 30.91 17.03
CA LYS A 261 -17.30 32.23 17.37
C LYS A 261 -16.53 32.85 18.56
N GLY A 262 -15.63 33.80 18.29
CA GLY A 262 -14.81 34.48 19.30
C GLY A 262 -13.29 34.38 19.14
N GLU A 263 -12.77 33.56 18.22
CA GLU A 263 -11.32 33.47 17.93
C GLU A 263 -10.92 34.33 16.71
N ARG A 264 -9.65 34.75 16.61
CA ARG A 264 -9.14 35.52 15.45
C ARG A 264 -9.10 34.61 14.22
N GLN A 265 -9.46 35.17 13.05
CA GLN A 265 -9.16 34.52 11.78
C GLN A 265 -7.65 34.38 11.69
N SER A 266 -7.17 33.14 11.62
CA SER A 266 -5.77 32.84 11.35
C SER A 266 -5.57 32.95 9.84
N GLU A 267 -4.74 33.90 9.40
CA GLU A 267 -4.37 34.07 7.98
C GLU A 267 -3.75 32.77 7.42
N PRO A 268 -3.82 32.53 6.09
CA PRO A 268 -3.14 31.39 5.48
C PRO A 268 -1.66 31.40 5.86
N ILE A 269 -1.11 30.26 6.26
CA ILE A 269 0.31 30.17 6.63
C ILE A 269 1.22 30.28 5.38
N LEU A 270 0.68 29.96 4.20
CA LEU A 270 1.33 30.14 2.90
C LEU A 270 0.49 31.03 1.98
N PRO A 271 1.11 31.73 1.00
CA PRO A 271 0.38 32.51 0.00
C PRO A 271 -0.68 31.66 -0.72
N THR A 272 -1.77 32.29 -1.15
CA THR A 272 -2.86 31.62 -1.86
C THR A 272 -2.43 30.96 -3.17
N GLU A 273 -1.31 31.38 -3.73
CA GLU A 273 -0.69 30.86 -4.94
C GLU A 273 0.08 29.55 -4.71
N ALA A 274 0.29 29.15 -3.45
CA ALA A 274 0.91 27.86 -3.11
C ALA A 274 -0.05 26.72 -3.47
N LEU A 275 0.20 26.07 -4.60
CA LEU A 275 -0.66 25.03 -5.15
C LEU A 275 -0.38 23.67 -4.52
N ARG A 276 -1.44 22.85 -4.44
CA ARG A 276 -1.32 21.43 -4.08
C ARG A 276 -0.91 20.65 -5.30
N GLY A 277 -0.01 19.69 -5.13
CA GLY A 277 0.53 18.92 -6.24
C GLY A 277 1.48 17.83 -5.76
N THR A 278 2.47 17.50 -6.58
CA THR A 278 3.50 16.51 -6.24
C THR A 278 4.27 16.88 -4.97
N CYS A 279 4.54 18.16 -4.74
CA CYS A 279 5.17 18.66 -3.52
C CYS A 279 4.41 18.24 -2.25
N THR A 280 3.08 18.16 -2.31
CA THR A 280 2.21 17.68 -1.23
C THR A 280 2.42 16.19 -0.98
N ASN A 281 2.47 15.38 -2.04
CA ASN A 281 2.80 13.95 -1.91
C ASN A 281 4.20 13.76 -1.29
N VAL A 282 5.20 14.53 -1.75
CA VAL A 282 6.59 14.49 -1.23
C VAL A 282 6.64 14.79 0.28
N TRP A 283 5.93 15.82 0.74
CA TRP A 283 5.83 16.12 2.17
C TRP A 283 5.26 14.94 2.97
N GLN A 284 4.15 14.36 2.50
CA GLN A 284 3.51 13.26 3.23
C GLN A 284 4.39 12.00 3.24
N ILE A 285 5.14 11.72 2.17
CA ILE A 285 6.17 10.67 2.17
C ILE A 285 7.24 10.98 3.22
N GLY A 286 7.74 12.22 3.28
CA GLY A 286 8.66 12.67 4.32
C GLY A 286 8.11 12.42 5.73
N ARG A 287 6.83 12.74 5.98
CA ARG A 287 6.18 12.51 7.28
C ARG A 287 6.09 11.02 7.62
N VAL A 288 5.75 10.18 6.65
CA VAL A 288 5.77 8.71 6.82
C VAL A 288 7.15 8.24 7.27
N LEU A 289 8.21 8.61 6.54
CA LEU A 289 9.57 8.19 6.87
C LEU A 289 10.01 8.71 8.25
N GLN A 290 9.70 9.95 8.58
CA GLN A 290 9.95 10.51 9.90
C GLN A 290 9.32 9.67 11.00
N GLN A 291 8.03 9.31 10.87
CA GLN A 291 7.33 8.48 11.86
C GLN A 291 7.95 7.08 12.00
N LEU A 292 8.36 6.47 10.89
CA LEU A 292 9.08 5.19 10.91
C LEU A 292 10.43 5.29 11.65
N MET A 293 11.17 6.39 11.49
CA MET A 293 12.47 6.59 12.14
C MET A 293 12.34 6.78 13.66
N ILE A 294 11.33 7.53 14.11
CA ILE A 294 11.13 7.81 15.54
C ILE A 294 10.31 6.74 16.26
N LEU A 295 9.70 5.81 15.50
CA LEU A 295 8.77 4.78 15.98
C LEU A 295 7.55 5.36 16.73
N GLU A 296 6.94 6.39 16.13
CA GLU A 296 5.67 6.93 16.57
C GLU A 296 4.58 6.64 15.55
N GLU A 297 3.43 6.18 16.02
CA GLU A 297 2.30 5.82 15.15
C GLU A 297 1.52 7.06 14.71
N ASP A 298 1.37 8.01 15.62
CA ASP A 298 0.64 9.25 15.41
C ASP A 298 1.65 10.41 15.44
N PRO A 299 1.70 11.23 14.38
CA PRO A 299 2.56 12.40 14.39
C PRO A 299 2.18 13.35 15.50
N MET A 300 3.19 14.00 16.11
CA MET A 300 2.93 15.12 17.01
C MET A 300 2.24 16.27 16.26
N GLU A 301 1.43 17.03 17.01
CA GLU A 301 0.79 18.22 16.49
C GLU A 301 1.83 19.23 16.05
N ILE A 302 1.90 19.49 14.74
CA ILE A 302 2.60 20.66 14.24
C ILE A 302 1.63 21.81 14.37
N GLY A 303 1.84 22.65 15.39
CA GLY A 303 1.15 23.92 15.53
C GLY A 303 1.65 24.87 14.46
N PHE A 304 1.02 24.85 13.29
CA PHE A 304 1.32 25.85 12.27
C PHE A 304 0.72 27.19 12.68
N ASP A 305 1.49 28.00 13.41
CA ASP A 305 1.13 29.37 13.73
C ASP A 305 1.48 30.28 12.53
N SER A 306 0.52 31.10 12.11
CA SER A 306 0.70 32.15 11.10
C SER A 306 1.84 33.13 11.41
N GLU A 307 2.27 33.23 12.68
CA GLU A 307 3.40 34.07 13.10
C GLU A 307 4.77 33.38 13.02
N CYS A 308 4.83 32.06 12.77
CA CYS A 308 6.10 31.34 12.70
C CYS A 308 6.78 31.47 11.32
N THR A 309 8.07 31.79 11.32
CA THR A 309 8.88 31.80 10.09
C THR A 309 9.08 30.39 9.51
N PRO A 310 9.28 30.23 8.19
CA PRO A 310 9.61 28.94 7.58
C PRO A 310 10.72 28.15 8.30
N ALA A 311 11.75 28.84 8.78
CA ALA A 311 12.85 28.22 9.55
C ALA A 311 12.40 27.72 10.94
N GLN A 312 11.52 28.47 11.62
CA GLN A 312 10.92 28.01 12.90
C GLN A 312 9.97 26.84 12.67
N MET A 313 9.23 26.83 11.55
CA MET A 313 8.33 25.75 11.16
C MET A 313 9.09 24.46 10.82
N GLU A 314 10.20 24.60 10.10
CA GLU A 314 11.12 23.51 9.81
C GLU A 314 11.76 22.96 11.10
N ALA A 315 12.23 23.85 11.98
CA ALA A 315 12.74 23.48 13.30
C ALA A 315 11.66 22.77 14.13
N MET A 316 10.41 23.22 14.16
CA MET A 316 9.32 22.53 14.87
C MET A 316 9.01 21.15 14.28
N THR A 317 9.15 20.99 12.96
CA THR A 317 8.95 19.68 12.32
C THR A 317 10.03 18.67 12.75
N TYR A 318 11.21 19.15 13.18
CA TYR A 318 12.36 18.30 13.55
C TYR A 318 12.69 18.25 15.04
N GLU A 319 12.39 19.31 15.80
CA GLU A 319 12.86 19.55 17.18
C GLU A 319 11.70 19.63 18.19
N SER A 320 10.43 19.50 17.78
CA SER A 320 9.31 19.69 18.70
C SER A 320 9.16 18.57 19.74
N GLY A 321 9.70 18.83 20.93
CA GLY A 321 8.87 19.05 22.11
C GLY A 321 8.60 17.86 23.04
N LYS A 322 8.94 16.64 22.66
CA LYS A 322 9.43 15.66 23.63
C LYS A 322 10.87 15.39 23.24
N SER A 323 11.74 15.33 24.23
CA SER A 323 13.10 14.82 24.13
C SER A 323 13.12 13.34 23.73
N VAL A 324 12.50 12.98 22.60
CA VAL A 324 12.95 11.88 21.78
C VAL A 324 13.96 12.55 20.88
N PRO A 325 15.26 12.60 21.24
CA PRO A 325 16.26 12.96 20.25
C PRO A 325 15.92 12.12 19.01
N TYR A 326 15.79 12.75 17.85
CA TYR A 326 16.15 12.05 16.61
C TYR A 326 17.41 11.31 17.00
N PRO A 327 17.45 9.98 16.99
CA PRO A 327 18.64 9.33 17.46
C PRO A 327 19.69 9.60 16.40
N ASP A 328 20.42 10.70 16.59
CA ASP A 328 21.37 11.28 15.64
C ASP A 328 22.51 10.30 15.34
N SER A 329 22.52 9.16 16.03
CA SER A 329 23.45 8.05 15.87
C SER A 329 22.92 6.81 15.12
N TYR A 330 21.60 6.62 14.89
CA TYR A 330 21.11 5.31 14.38
C TYR A 330 20.87 5.23 12.88
N TYR A 331 20.50 6.34 12.25
CA TYR A 331 20.27 6.40 10.81
C TYR A 331 21.29 7.33 10.17
N SER A 332 21.75 6.97 8.97
CA SER A 332 22.72 7.78 8.22
C SER A 332 22.28 9.25 8.08
N ASP A 333 23.26 10.16 8.01
CA ASP A 333 23.01 11.56 7.69
C ASP A 333 22.32 11.72 6.33
N ASP A 334 22.64 10.84 5.36
CA ASP A 334 22.02 10.86 4.04
C ASP A 334 20.52 10.57 4.11
N LEU A 335 20.09 9.50 4.81
CA LEU A 335 18.67 9.19 4.96
C LEU A 335 17.94 10.31 5.70
N ARG A 336 18.52 10.82 6.80
CA ARG A 336 17.96 11.98 7.52
C ARG A 336 17.86 13.22 6.63
N GLY A 337 18.85 13.45 5.77
CA GLY A 337 18.88 14.53 4.80
C GLY A 337 17.71 14.45 3.82
N PHE A 338 17.42 13.28 3.24
CA PHE A 338 16.26 13.12 2.37
C PHE A 338 14.94 13.44 3.07
N VAL A 339 14.76 12.97 4.31
CA VAL A 339 13.55 13.29 5.08
C VAL A 339 13.45 14.80 5.35
N ARG A 340 14.57 15.48 5.62
CA ARG A 340 14.61 16.96 5.82
C ARG A 340 14.23 17.72 4.56
N GLU A 341 14.73 17.28 3.42
CA GLU A 341 14.40 17.88 2.13
C GLU A 341 12.92 17.67 1.75
N CYS A 342 12.35 16.50 2.07
CA CYS A 342 10.92 16.26 1.83
C CYS A 342 10.02 17.15 2.70
N LEU A 343 10.48 17.46 3.92
CA LEU A 343 9.76 18.23 4.93
C LEU A 343 10.09 19.72 4.90
N GLN A 344 10.62 20.24 3.80
CA GLN A 344 10.79 21.67 3.61
C GLN A 344 9.44 22.37 3.66
N PHE A 345 9.35 23.42 4.47
CA PHE A 345 8.12 24.17 4.67
C PHE A 345 7.57 24.75 3.36
N ILE A 346 8.46 25.36 2.56
CA ILE A 346 8.14 25.91 1.24
C ILE A 346 7.99 24.76 0.22
N PRO A 347 6.84 24.62 -0.45
CA PRO A 347 6.59 23.51 -1.39
C PRO A 347 7.63 23.41 -2.52
N GLU A 348 8.06 24.55 -3.08
CA GLU A 348 9.01 24.63 -4.18
C GLU A 348 10.46 24.29 -3.77
N ALA A 349 10.76 24.32 -2.47
CA ALA A 349 12.06 23.92 -1.94
C ALA A 349 12.18 22.40 -1.79
N ARG A 350 11.07 21.65 -1.88
CA ARG A 350 11.07 20.19 -1.83
C ARG A 350 11.60 19.63 -3.15
N PRO A 351 12.45 18.58 -3.12
CA PRO A 351 12.96 17.96 -4.33
C PRO A 351 11.83 17.22 -5.08
N THR A 352 12.01 17.06 -6.40
CA THR A 352 11.10 16.22 -7.18
C THR A 352 11.30 14.73 -6.84
N PRO A 353 10.27 13.88 -7.02
CA PRO A 353 10.42 12.44 -6.82
C PRO A 353 11.54 11.80 -7.65
N ASP A 354 11.69 12.19 -8.92
CA ASP A 354 12.80 11.73 -9.79
C ASP A 354 14.19 12.12 -9.28
N ASN A 355 14.33 13.33 -8.71
CA ASN A 355 15.57 13.76 -8.08
C ASN A 355 15.94 12.83 -6.92
N ILE A 356 14.98 12.51 -6.06
CA ILE A 356 15.20 11.62 -4.92
C ILE A 356 15.55 10.20 -5.40
N VAL A 357 14.76 9.59 -6.28
CA VAL A 357 15.02 8.23 -6.79
C VAL A 357 16.40 8.14 -7.45
N SER A 358 16.80 9.15 -8.21
CA SER A 358 18.12 9.19 -8.85
C SER A 358 19.25 9.22 -7.82
N ARG A 359 19.11 9.99 -6.74
CA ARG A 359 20.10 10.05 -5.66
C ARG A 359 20.10 8.79 -4.79
N ILE A 360 18.95 8.16 -4.55
CA ILE A 360 18.85 6.86 -3.86
C ILE A 360 19.66 5.79 -4.61
N LYS A 361 19.59 5.74 -5.94
CA LYS A 361 20.36 4.78 -6.75
C LYS A 361 21.88 4.91 -6.54
N ILE A 362 22.36 6.09 -6.18
CA ILE A 362 23.78 6.39 -5.95
C ILE A 362 24.16 6.13 -4.50
N LEU A 363 23.40 6.69 -3.55
CA LEU A 363 23.74 6.71 -2.13
C LEU A 363 23.24 5.48 -1.38
N GLY A 364 22.03 5.01 -1.70
CA GLY A 364 21.38 3.89 -1.02
C GLY A 364 22.24 2.62 -0.93
N PRO A 365 22.91 2.15 -2.01
CA PRO A 365 23.77 0.97 -1.96
C PRO A 365 24.86 0.98 -0.88
N LEU A 366 25.30 2.17 -0.44
CA LEU A 366 26.27 2.32 0.66
C LEU A 366 25.67 1.87 2.01
N TYR A 367 24.34 1.91 2.15
CA TYR A 367 23.62 1.69 3.39
C TYR A 367 22.76 0.41 3.39
N TYR A 368 22.59 -0.24 2.24
CA TYR A 368 21.74 -1.44 2.13
C TYR A 368 22.31 -2.67 2.83
N LYS A 369 23.63 -2.73 3.09
CA LYS A 369 24.31 -3.88 3.70
C LYS A 369 24.02 -5.20 2.96
N GLY A 370 23.88 -5.14 1.63
CA GLY A 370 23.57 -6.29 0.76
C GLY A 370 22.12 -6.79 0.82
N MET A 371 21.25 -6.14 1.60
CA MET A 371 19.85 -6.53 1.77
C MET A 371 19.00 -6.31 0.51
N ASP A 372 19.49 -5.48 -0.42
CA ASP A 372 18.88 -5.20 -1.72
C ASP A 372 18.88 -6.41 -2.66
N ILE A 373 19.78 -7.38 -2.44
CA ILE A 373 19.88 -8.63 -3.21
C ILE A 373 19.74 -9.90 -2.37
N PHE A 374 19.87 -9.80 -1.05
CA PHE A 374 19.85 -10.95 -0.14
C PHE A 374 18.56 -11.75 -0.31
N GLY A 375 18.67 -13.07 -0.54
CA GLY A 375 17.52 -13.95 -0.73
C GLY A 375 16.89 -13.96 -2.13
N SER A 376 17.39 -13.16 -3.07
CA SER A 376 16.97 -13.20 -4.48
C SER A 376 17.37 -14.52 -5.15
N ASP A 377 16.70 -14.88 -6.25
CA ASP A 377 17.05 -16.07 -7.03
C ASP A 377 18.51 -16.06 -7.52
N ALA A 378 19.02 -14.90 -7.94
CA ALA A 378 20.39 -14.74 -8.39
C ALA A 378 21.39 -14.90 -7.23
N TRP A 379 21.07 -14.35 -6.05
CA TRP A 379 21.87 -14.53 -4.84
C TRP A 379 21.92 -16.00 -4.42
N MET A 380 20.78 -16.69 -4.38
CA MET A 380 20.68 -18.11 -4.05
C MET A 380 21.56 -18.97 -4.95
N GLN A 381 21.42 -18.81 -6.27
CA GLN A 381 22.19 -19.58 -7.25
C GLN A 381 23.70 -19.35 -7.10
N THR A 382 24.11 -18.12 -6.78
CA THR A 382 25.51 -17.79 -6.53
C THR A 382 26.03 -18.52 -5.30
N LYS A 383 25.27 -18.54 -4.20
CA LYS A 383 25.64 -19.23 -2.96
C LYS A 383 25.65 -20.75 -3.09
N GLU A 384 24.68 -21.32 -3.79
CA GLU A 384 24.64 -22.76 -4.10
C GLU A 384 25.90 -23.20 -4.88
N ARG A 385 26.33 -22.43 -5.89
CA ARG A 385 27.57 -22.70 -6.64
C ARG A 385 28.81 -22.60 -5.77
N GLN A 386 28.89 -21.57 -4.91
CA GLN A 386 30.00 -21.40 -3.97
C GLN A 386 30.08 -22.57 -2.98
N ASN A 387 28.94 -23.03 -2.46
CA ASN A 387 28.88 -24.18 -1.57
C ASN A 387 29.26 -25.49 -2.28
N ALA A 388 28.81 -25.70 -3.52
CA ALA A 388 29.17 -26.87 -4.31
C ALA A 388 30.67 -26.94 -4.65
N ALA A 389 31.34 -25.79 -4.73
CA ALA A 389 32.79 -25.71 -4.98
C ALA A 389 33.66 -25.97 -3.73
N LYS A 390 33.07 -26.04 -2.52
CA LYS A 390 33.82 -26.31 -1.28
C LYS A 390 34.29 -27.79 -1.23
N PRO A 391 35.50 -28.07 -0.69
CA PRO A 391 36.00 -29.44 -0.56
C PRO A 391 35.04 -30.33 0.25
N LYS A 392 34.79 -31.56 -0.22
CA LYS A 392 33.85 -32.52 0.40
C LYS A 392 34.21 -32.95 1.85
N THR A 393 35.32 -32.49 2.40
CA THR A 393 35.76 -32.74 3.78
C THR A 393 35.08 -31.85 4.82
N THR A 394 34.34 -30.81 4.41
CA THR A 394 33.51 -30.02 5.33
C THR A 394 32.11 -30.62 5.44
N THR A 395 31.76 -31.15 6.61
CA THR A 395 30.39 -31.51 6.96
C THR A 395 29.50 -30.26 6.80
N PRO A 396 28.35 -30.34 6.10
CA PRO A 396 27.40 -29.23 6.06
C PRO A 396 27.00 -28.86 7.49
N LEU A 397 27.18 -27.59 7.89
CA LEU A 397 26.63 -27.13 9.16
C LEU A 397 25.10 -27.15 9.05
N ALA A 398 24.45 -27.88 9.94
CA ALA A 398 23.01 -27.77 10.10
C ALA A 398 22.67 -26.34 10.58
N PRO A 399 21.59 -25.72 10.07
CA PRO A 399 21.18 -24.41 10.55
C PRO A 399 20.83 -24.47 12.04
N SER A 400 21.25 -23.46 12.79
CA SER A 400 20.93 -23.39 14.23
C SER A 400 19.43 -23.17 14.43
N PRO A 401 18.84 -23.59 15.57
CA PRO A 401 17.44 -23.30 15.88
C PRO A 401 17.09 -21.81 15.78
N ALA A 402 18.02 -20.92 16.17
CA ALA A 402 17.87 -19.48 16.04
C ALA A 402 17.83 -19.01 14.57
N GLY A 403 18.71 -19.56 13.71
CA GLY A 403 18.71 -19.26 12.28
C GLY A 403 17.45 -19.75 11.57
N VAL A 404 16.95 -20.94 11.93
CA VAL A 404 15.65 -21.44 11.45
C VAL A 404 14.52 -20.50 11.85
N GLN A 405 14.53 -20.00 13.09
CA GLN A 405 13.53 -19.03 13.54
C GLN A 405 13.64 -17.71 12.79
N GLN A 406 14.85 -17.19 12.56
CA GLN A 406 15.06 -15.97 11.77
C GLN A 406 14.53 -16.15 10.33
N ALA A 407 14.89 -17.25 9.65
CA ALA A 407 14.42 -17.53 8.30
C ALA A 407 12.89 -17.55 8.20
N ARG A 408 12.20 -18.15 9.19
CA ARG A 408 10.74 -18.18 9.23
C ARG A 408 10.10 -16.80 9.18
N GLU A 409 10.75 -15.76 9.70
CA GLU A 409 10.17 -14.42 9.72
C GLU A 409 10.06 -13.81 8.31
N TYR A 410 11.09 -13.95 7.47
CA TYR A 410 11.16 -13.26 6.17
C TYR A 410 10.99 -14.17 4.95
N THR A 411 11.21 -15.49 5.07
CA THR A 411 10.95 -16.42 3.97
C THR A 411 9.52 -16.91 3.94
N ARG A 412 8.65 -16.45 4.86
CA ARG A 412 7.31 -17.01 5.05
C ARG A 412 6.42 -17.01 3.81
N ALA A 413 6.59 -16.00 2.94
CA ALA A 413 5.84 -15.86 1.70
C ALA A 413 6.41 -16.70 0.54
N TRP A 414 7.59 -17.28 0.73
CA TRP A 414 8.23 -18.08 -0.30
C TRP A 414 7.61 -19.48 -0.37
N SER A 415 7.75 -20.16 -1.52
CA SER A 415 7.35 -21.57 -1.61
C SER A 415 8.16 -22.45 -0.65
N LYS A 416 7.60 -23.56 -0.17
CA LYS A 416 8.35 -24.52 0.67
C LYS A 416 9.71 -24.87 0.06
N LYS A 417 9.75 -25.17 -1.23
CA LYS A 417 11.00 -25.46 -1.97
C LYS A 417 12.02 -24.32 -1.87
N ALA A 418 11.59 -23.07 -2.01
CA ALA A 418 12.48 -21.91 -1.89
C ALA A 418 12.97 -21.70 -0.45
N LYS A 419 12.11 -21.92 0.55
CA LYS A 419 12.50 -21.89 1.97
C LYS A 419 13.53 -22.98 2.29
N ASP A 420 13.31 -24.19 1.81
CA ASP A 420 14.21 -25.33 2.04
C ASP A 420 15.59 -25.07 1.43
N ARG A 421 15.66 -24.59 0.18
CA ARG A 421 16.90 -24.15 -0.47
C ARG A 421 17.65 -23.10 0.36
N PHE A 422 16.93 -22.13 0.92
CA PHE A 422 17.54 -21.11 1.76
C PHE A 422 18.12 -21.69 3.05
N LEU A 423 17.37 -22.56 3.73
CA LEU A 423 17.81 -23.21 4.97
C LEU A 423 19.04 -24.10 4.76
N GLU A 424 19.15 -24.76 3.60
CA GLU A 424 20.32 -25.56 3.21
C GLU A 424 21.60 -24.73 3.08
N LEU A 425 21.49 -23.44 2.71
CA LEU A 425 22.64 -22.54 2.65
C LEU A 425 23.15 -22.16 4.05
N ALA A 426 22.29 -22.24 5.08
CA ALA A 426 22.59 -21.83 6.46
C ALA A 426 23.18 -20.41 6.60
N GLU A 427 22.84 -19.51 5.67
CA GLU A 427 23.21 -18.09 5.71
C GLU A 427 22.00 -17.25 6.10
N PHE A 428 22.12 -16.46 7.17
CA PHE A 428 21.05 -15.61 7.69
C PHE A 428 21.56 -14.16 7.78
N PRO A 429 20.72 -13.15 7.51
CA PRO A 429 21.13 -11.76 7.71
C PRO A 429 21.31 -11.51 9.21
N ASP A 430 22.05 -10.45 9.54
CA ASP A 430 22.11 -9.95 10.92
C ASP A 430 20.68 -9.72 11.44
N SER A 431 20.42 -10.15 12.67
CA SER A 431 19.10 -9.98 13.28
C SER A 431 18.63 -8.53 13.25
N ASP A 432 19.52 -7.55 13.38
CA ASP A 432 19.18 -6.12 13.37
C ASP A 432 18.82 -5.56 11.99
N LEU A 433 18.99 -6.38 10.96
CA LEU A 433 18.50 -6.12 9.60
C LEU A 433 17.14 -6.79 9.34
N LEU A 434 16.52 -7.40 10.35
CA LEU A 434 15.20 -8.02 10.23
C LEU A 434 14.11 -7.10 10.77
N ILE A 435 13.02 -7.00 10.02
CA ILE A 435 11.80 -6.35 10.51
C ILE A 435 11.08 -7.25 11.52
N GLN A 436 10.38 -6.61 12.45
CA GLN A 436 9.44 -7.26 13.36
C GLN A 436 8.09 -7.36 12.69
N TRP A 437 7.38 -8.46 12.97
CA TRP A 437 6.10 -8.73 12.34
C TRP A 437 4.98 -8.74 13.35
N ALA A 438 3.86 -8.12 12.97
CA ALA A 438 2.63 -8.18 13.74
C ALA A 438 2.11 -9.61 13.79
N SER A 439 2.11 -10.20 14.97
CA SER A 439 1.40 -11.44 15.24
C SER A 439 0.04 -11.12 15.87
N ASP A 440 -1.04 -11.83 15.52
CA ASP A 440 -2.31 -11.70 16.23
C ASP A 440 -2.18 -12.17 17.70
N ARG A 441 -3.26 -12.05 18.49
CA ARG A 441 -3.27 -12.47 19.91
C ARG A 441 -2.92 -13.96 20.14
N ASN A 442 -2.85 -14.76 19.07
CA ASN A 442 -2.43 -16.17 19.08
C ASN A 442 -1.09 -16.39 18.36
N GLY A 443 -0.34 -15.33 18.03
CA GLY A 443 0.95 -15.44 17.35
C GLY A 443 0.87 -15.68 15.83
N ARG A 444 -0.31 -15.58 15.20
CA ARG A 444 -0.54 -15.88 13.78
C ARG A 444 -0.71 -14.57 12.99
N LEU A 445 -0.06 -14.44 11.84
CA LEU A 445 -0.46 -13.42 10.86
C LEU A 445 -1.78 -13.85 10.20
N TRP A 446 -2.40 -12.97 9.41
CA TRP A 446 -3.46 -13.34 8.47
C TRP A 446 -2.88 -14.26 7.37
N ARG A 447 -2.47 -15.48 7.74
CA ARG A 447 -1.64 -16.43 6.98
C ARG A 447 -2.48 -17.30 6.05
N TYR A 448 -3.24 -16.68 5.16
CA TYR A 448 -4.03 -17.41 4.17
C TYR A 448 -3.30 -17.57 2.83
N THR A 449 -2.11 -17.00 2.70
CA THR A 449 -1.27 -16.98 1.50
C THR A 449 -0.32 -18.17 1.34
N ASP A 450 -0.21 -19.05 2.35
CA ASP A 450 0.66 -20.23 2.24
C ASP A 450 -0.04 -21.33 1.43
N PRO A 451 0.38 -21.58 0.17
CA PRO A 451 -0.30 -22.55 -0.70
C PRO A 451 -0.16 -24.00 -0.21
N ASP A 452 0.79 -24.23 0.71
CA ASP A 452 1.06 -25.55 1.29
C ASP A 452 0.33 -25.77 2.62
N ARG A 453 -0.49 -24.79 3.07
CA ARG A 453 -1.14 -24.82 4.38
C ARG A 453 -2.65 -25.00 4.28
N ASP A 454 -3.18 -25.96 5.04
CA ASP A 454 -4.62 -26.14 5.19
C ASP A 454 -5.22 -25.02 6.04
N ILE A 455 -6.39 -24.53 5.62
CA ILE A 455 -7.13 -23.52 6.38
C ILE A 455 -7.95 -24.22 7.48
N VAL A 456 -7.61 -23.93 8.74
CA VAL A 456 -8.23 -24.54 9.93
C VAL A 456 -8.78 -23.49 10.91
N ASP A 457 -9.84 -23.84 11.63
CA ASP A 457 -10.49 -23.00 12.65
C ASP A 457 -9.60 -22.84 13.91
N ARG A 458 -10.11 -22.12 14.93
CA ARG A 458 -9.40 -21.92 16.21
C ARG A 458 -9.15 -23.22 17.00
N HIS A 459 -9.83 -24.31 16.63
CA HIS A 459 -9.71 -25.64 17.22
C HIS A 459 -8.86 -26.59 16.36
N GLY A 460 -8.38 -26.15 15.20
CA GLY A 460 -7.55 -26.94 14.30
C GLY A 460 -8.35 -27.82 13.33
N ASN A 461 -9.68 -27.67 13.24
CA ASN A 461 -10.50 -28.39 12.26
C ASN A 461 -10.47 -27.67 10.90
N PRO A 462 -10.53 -28.38 9.76
CA PRO A 462 -10.74 -27.76 8.46
C PRO A 462 -11.90 -26.76 8.50
N ILE A 463 -11.72 -25.57 7.93
CA ILE A 463 -12.80 -24.59 7.83
C ILE A 463 -13.76 -25.05 6.73
N ASP A 464 -14.71 -25.90 7.06
CA ASP A 464 -15.73 -26.38 6.11
C ASP A 464 -16.92 -25.41 5.98
N ASP A 465 -17.17 -24.59 6.99
CA ASP A 465 -18.07 -23.44 6.96
C ASP A 465 -17.92 -22.70 8.28
N LEU A 466 -17.18 -21.58 8.33
CA LEU A 466 -17.08 -20.78 9.55
C LEU A 466 -18.12 -19.66 9.54
N GLU A 467 -18.83 -19.60 10.66
CA GLU A 467 -19.72 -18.53 11.08
C GLU A 467 -19.24 -17.16 10.63
N TYR A 468 -20.01 -16.57 9.72
CA TYR A 468 -19.97 -15.18 9.36
C TYR A 468 -20.02 -14.31 10.62
N ARG A 469 -18.89 -13.75 11.06
CA ARG A 469 -18.93 -12.59 11.96
C ARG A 469 -19.26 -11.34 11.17
N TYR A 470 -20.54 -11.22 10.85
CA TYR A 470 -21.13 -10.03 10.28
C TYR A 470 -20.96 -8.84 11.25
N CYS A 471 -20.49 -7.71 10.72
CA CYS A 471 -20.79 -6.42 11.33
C CYS A 471 -22.30 -6.20 11.20
N VAL A 472 -23.04 -6.37 12.31
CA VAL A 472 -24.52 -6.38 12.36
C VAL A 472 -25.13 -5.12 11.73
N ASN A 473 -24.39 -4.02 11.63
CA ASN A 473 -24.86 -2.76 11.05
C ASN A 473 -24.71 -2.66 9.52
N CYS A 474 -23.87 -3.48 8.87
CA CYS A 474 -23.66 -3.45 7.42
C CYS A 474 -24.26 -4.68 6.69
N ALA A 475 -24.79 -5.64 7.45
CA ALA A 475 -25.00 -7.03 7.05
C ALA A 475 -26.14 -7.32 6.05
N LYS A 476 -27.05 -6.39 5.78
CA LYS A 476 -28.26 -6.71 4.99
C LYS A 476 -28.08 -6.59 3.47
N ASN A 477 -26.90 -6.16 2.98
CA ASN A 477 -26.70 -5.81 1.56
C ASN A 477 -25.46 -6.47 0.91
N VAL A 478 -24.75 -7.35 1.63
CA VAL A 478 -23.56 -8.04 1.09
C VAL A 478 -23.99 -9.41 0.59
N ASP A 479 -23.85 -9.65 -0.71
CA ASP A 479 -24.09 -10.94 -1.35
C ASP A 479 -23.24 -12.04 -0.67
N ALA A 480 -23.90 -13.01 -0.03
CA ALA A 480 -23.27 -14.09 0.71
C ALA A 480 -22.78 -15.23 -0.20
N ASP A 481 -23.25 -15.27 -1.45
CA ASP A 481 -22.94 -16.33 -2.41
C ASP A 481 -22.00 -15.82 -3.51
N MET A 482 -20.70 -16.04 -3.34
CA MET A 482 -19.70 -15.72 -4.37
C MET A 482 -19.64 -16.83 -5.45
N HIS A 483 -20.46 -16.67 -6.50
CA HIS A 483 -20.43 -17.58 -7.66
C HIS A 483 -19.35 -17.24 -8.71
N PHE A 484 -18.84 -16.00 -8.71
CA PHE A 484 -17.88 -15.54 -9.70
C PHE A 484 -16.90 -14.53 -9.09
N CYS A 485 -15.63 -14.89 -9.03
CA CYS A 485 -14.55 -13.92 -8.81
C CYS A 485 -13.97 -13.52 -10.16
N PRO A 486 -13.71 -12.23 -10.38
CA PRO A 486 -12.87 -11.80 -11.50
C PRO A 486 -11.50 -12.46 -11.40
N LYS A 487 -10.95 -12.90 -12.54
CA LYS A 487 -9.55 -13.34 -12.58
C LYS A 487 -8.68 -12.12 -12.27
N PRO A 488 -7.59 -12.26 -11.49
CA PRO A 488 -6.59 -11.22 -11.40
C PRO A 488 -6.22 -10.78 -12.81
N VAL A 489 -6.09 -9.47 -13.01
CA VAL A 489 -5.59 -8.94 -14.27
C VAL A 489 -4.23 -9.63 -14.56
N PRO A 490 -3.96 -10.07 -15.81
CA PRO A 490 -2.69 -10.73 -16.13
C PRO A 490 -1.50 -9.89 -15.65
N GLY A 491 -0.60 -10.48 -14.86
CA GLY A 491 0.56 -9.78 -14.27
C GLY A 491 0.47 -9.47 -12.77
N PHE A 492 -0.72 -9.53 -12.16
CA PHE A 492 -0.90 -9.23 -10.73
C PHE A 492 -0.77 -10.44 -9.79
N GLY A 493 -0.65 -11.64 -10.36
CA GLY A 493 -0.42 -12.87 -9.61
C GLY A 493 1.05 -13.02 -9.23
N GLY A 494 1.54 -12.23 -8.28
CA GLY A 494 2.80 -12.45 -7.58
C GLY A 494 2.71 -13.65 -6.63
N GLY A 495 2.34 -14.81 -7.16
CA GLY A 495 2.58 -16.11 -6.55
C GLY A 495 3.60 -16.85 -7.41
N PRO A 496 4.40 -17.78 -6.84
CA PRO A 496 5.36 -18.55 -7.63
C PRO A 496 4.66 -19.18 -8.84
N PRO A 497 5.29 -19.17 -10.03
CA PRO A 497 4.67 -19.65 -11.26
C PRO A 497 4.11 -21.07 -11.04
N ARG A 498 2.80 -21.25 -11.24
CA ARG A 498 2.20 -22.59 -11.23
C ARG A 498 2.92 -23.43 -12.29
N PRO A 499 3.46 -24.60 -11.94
CA PRO A 499 4.00 -25.51 -12.95
C PRO A 499 2.88 -25.80 -13.95
N LYS A 500 3.14 -25.55 -15.24
CA LYS A 500 2.29 -26.10 -16.30
C LYS A 500 2.39 -27.62 -16.15
N PHE A 501 1.29 -28.27 -15.76
CA PHE A 501 1.16 -29.71 -15.91
C PHE A 501 1.25 -30.02 -17.40
N ALA A 502 2.41 -30.50 -17.83
CA ALA A 502 2.53 -31.27 -19.06
C ALA A 502 1.80 -32.59 -18.80
N GLY A 503 0.56 -32.70 -19.30
CA GLY A 503 -0.07 -34.00 -19.47
C GLY A 503 0.67 -34.73 -20.58
N GLY A 504 1.42 -35.77 -20.22
CA GLY A 504 1.92 -36.76 -21.15
C GLY A 504 0.89 -37.88 -21.31
N PHE A 505 0.49 -38.15 -22.55
CA PHE A 505 0.91 -39.33 -23.29
C PHE A 505 1.11 -38.94 -24.76
#